data_AF-A0A2S1Q9D5-F1
#
_entry.id   AF-A0A2S1Q9D5-F1
#
_cell.length_a   1.000
_cell.length_b   1.000
_cell.length_c   1.000
_cell.angle_alpha   90.00
_cell.angle_beta   90.00
_cell.angle_gamma   90.00
#
_symmetry.space_group_name_H-M   'P 1'
#
loop_
_entity.id
_entity.type
_entity.pdbx_description
1 polymer ?
#
loop_
_entity_poly.entity_id
_entity_poly.type
_entity_poly.pdbx_seq_one_letter_code
_entity_poly.pdbx_strand_id
1 'polypeptide(L)'
;MKYLMIFALVLAAVSCKENPAESAAHKELVTAHSTMETSHDAMESEHTAMKDNHEEMIAMHKEVENDTLHIAIEKQHSALLNRHQSLIDAHTALLEKHEALEAKHLSGDITIEAMKEEHASMQAEHEKMEKEHQILKSEHDKIAEEDKKMMMEDVNATSNE
;
A
#
# COMPACT_ATOMS: atom_id res chain seq x y z
N MET A 1 11.76 -62.94 -23.12
CA MET A 1 11.86 -62.69 -21.66
C MET A 1 12.91 -61.65 -21.25
N LYS A 2 13.98 -61.38 -22.02
CA LYS A 2 15.02 -60.40 -21.64
C LYS A 2 14.69 -58.93 -21.97
N TYR A 3 13.81 -58.70 -22.95
CA TYR A 3 13.38 -57.35 -23.36
C TYR A 3 12.19 -56.80 -22.54
N LEU A 4 11.47 -57.66 -21.81
CA LEU A 4 10.34 -57.25 -20.96
C LEU A 4 10.79 -56.52 -19.68
N MET A 5 12.00 -56.83 -19.19
CA MET A 5 12.60 -56.19 -18.01
C MET A 5 13.23 -54.83 -18.34
N ILE A 6 13.57 -54.56 -19.60
CA ILE A 6 14.18 -53.28 -20.01
C ILE A 6 13.11 -52.20 -20.18
N PHE A 7 11.89 -52.59 -20.57
CA PHE A 7 10.77 -51.65 -20.71
C PHE A 7 10.23 -51.16 -19.35
N ALA A 8 10.42 -51.94 -18.27
CA ALA A 8 9.97 -51.57 -16.93
C ALA A 8 10.88 -50.57 -16.20
N LEU A 9 12.13 -50.40 -16.65
CA LEU A 9 13.09 -49.46 -16.04
C LEU A 9 13.10 -48.07 -16.68
N VAL A 10 12.47 -47.90 -17.85
CA VAL A 10 12.36 -46.61 -18.54
C VAL A 10 11.07 -45.84 -18.14
N LEU A 11 10.10 -46.51 -17.52
CA LEU A 11 8.84 -45.90 -17.08
C LEU A 11 8.91 -45.21 -15.71
N ALA A 12 10.02 -45.32 -14.97
CA ALA A 12 10.20 -44.62 -13.69
C ALA A 12 10.77 -43.19 -13.83
N ALA A 13 11.12 -42.76 -15.05
CA ALA A 13 11.60 -41.40 -15.34
C ALA A 13 10.50 -40.50 -15.93
N VAL A 14 9.23 -40.94 -15.90
CA VAL A 14 8.09 -40.13 -16.34
C VAL A 14 7.76 -39.12 -15.24
N SER A 15 8.45 -37.98 -15.31
CA SER A 15 7.88 -36.67 -15.02
C SER A 15 7.31 -36.46 -13.62
N CYS A 16 8.16 -36.44 -12.59
CA CYS A 16 7.88 -35.61 -11.42
C CYS A 16 8.07 -34.13 -11.82
N LYS A 17 7.10 -33.54 -12.53
CA LYS A 17 6.97 -32.08 -12.57
C LYS A 17 6.39 -31.69 -11.22
N GLU A 18 7.26 -31.43 -10.24
CA GLU A 18 6.81 -30.87 -8.97
C GLU A 18 6.09 -29.55 -9.25
N ASN A 19 4.90 -29.36 -8.66
CA ASN A 19 4.16 -28.12 -8.78
C ASN A 19 5.01 -27.00 -8.16
N PRO A 20 5.39 -25.95 -8.92
CA PRO A 20 6.15 -24.82 -8.40
C PRO A 20 5.56 -24.20 -7.13
N ALA A 21 4.23 -24.20 -6.99
CA ALA A 21 3.52 -23.72 -5.81
C ALA A 21 3.81 -24.54 -4.54
N GLU A 22 4.25 -25.79 -4.65
CA GLU A 22 4.57 -26.62 -3.47
C GLU A 22 6.01 -26.48 -2.99
N SER A 23 6.85 -25.76 -3.76
CA SER A 23 8.26 -25.58 -3.43
C SER A 23 8.45 -24.79 -2.14
N ALA A 24 9.54 -25.10 -1.41
CA ALA A 24 9.92 -24.34 -0.21
C ALA A 24 10.15 -22.86 -0.52
N ALA A 25 10.75 -22.56 -1.67
CA ALA A 25 10.96 -21.18 -2.14
C ALA A 25 9.63 -20.42 -2.31
N HIS A 26 8.60 -21.04 -2.88
CA HIS A 26 7.29 -20.39 -3.00
C HIS A 26 6.67 -20.14 -1.63
N LYS A 27 6.74 -21.10 -0.70
CA LYS A 27 6.19 -20.95 0.66
C LYS A 27 6.84 -19.81 1.45
N GLU A 28 8.15 -19.62 1.28
CA GLU A 28 8.87 -18.47 1.84
C GLU A 28 8.38 -17.15 1.22
N LEU A 29 8.23 -17.11 -0.11
CA LEU A 29 7.74 -15.92 -0.82
C LEU A 29 6.30 -15.55 -0.43
N VAL A 30 5.41 -16.52 -0.25
CA VAL A 30 4.04 -16.33 0.25
C VAL A 30 4.05 -15.76 1.68
N THR A 31 4.93 -16.26 2.54
CA THR A 31 5.06 -15.75 3.92
C THR A 31 5.53 -14.30 3.92
N ALA A 32 6.50 -13.95 3.07
CA ALA A 32 6.98 -12.58 2.92
C ALA A 32 5.85 -11.66 2.39
N HIS A 33 5.06 -12.14 1.42
CA HIS A 33 3.93 -11.40 0.89
C HIS A 33 2.85 -11.14 1.94
N SER A 34 2.45 -12.14 2.72
CA SER A 34 1.47 -11.97 3.80
C SER A 34 1.92 -10.95 4.87
N THR A 35 3.24 -10.83 5.09
CA THR A 35 3.80 -9.77 5.94
C THR A 35 3.64 -8.39 5.31
N MET A 36 3.86 -8.27 3.99
CA MET A 36 3.63 -7.02 3.26
C MET A 36 2.14 -6.64 3.29
N GLU A 37 1.23 -7.58 3.07
CA GLU A 37 -0.22 -7.39 3.15
C GLU A 37 -0.64 -6.83 4.51
N THR A 38 -0.16 -7.42 5.61
CA THR A 38 -0.41 -6.90 6.97
C THR A 38 0.09 -5.46 7.13
N SER A 39 1.25 -5.14 6.54
CA SER A 39 1.79 -3.77 6.55
C SER A 39 0.90 -2.82 5.74
N HIS A 40 0.34 -3.30 4.64
CA HIS A 40 -0.55 -2.52 3.78
C HIS A 40 -1.90 -2.24 4.45
N ASP A 41 -2.50 -3.22 5.14
CA ASP A 41 -3.71 -3.02 5.93
C ASP A 41 -3.53 -1.93 6.99
N ALA A 42 -2.36 -1.91 7.65
CA ALA A 42 -2.02 -0.88 8.61
C ALA A 42 -1.90 0.50 7.95
N MET A 43 -1.26 0.60 6.77
CA MET A 43 -1.19 1.83 5.99
C MET A 43 -2.58 2.33 5.57
N GLU A 44 -3.47 1.44 5.12
CA GLU A 44 -4.84 1.79 4.75
C GLU A 44 -5.64 2.35 5.93
N SER A 45 -5.49 1.73 7.11
CA SER A 45 -6.12 2.23 8.34
C SER A 45 -5.59 3.62 8.72
N GLU A 46 -4.27 3.86 8.61
CA GLU A 46 -3.70 5.18 8.87
C GLU A 46 -4.19 6.21 7.85
N HIS A 47 -4.25 5.84 6.57
CA HIS A 47 -4.76 6.71 5.51
C HIS A 47 -6.24 7.09 5.73
N THR A 48 -7.06 6.14 6.18
CA THR A 48 -8.47 6.41 6.52
C THR A 48 -8.56 7.42 7.67
N ALA A 49 -7.75 7.27 8.72
CA ALA A 49 -7.72 8.20 9.84
C ALA A 49 -7.26 9.62 9.42
N MET A 50 -6.28 9.72 8.51
CA MET A 50 -5.83 11.00 7.96
C MET A 50 -6.94 11.69 7.15
N LYS A 51 -7.71 10.92 6.36
CA LYS A 51 -8.88 11.44 5.65
C LYS A 51 -9.93 12.01 6.61
N ASP A 52 -10.28 11.25 7.66
CA ASP A 52 -11.26 11.70 8.65
C ASP A 52 -10.79 12.97 9.36
N ASN A 53 -9.51 13.05 9.74
CA ASN A 53 -8.94 14.25 10.35
C ASN A 53 -9.01 15.46 9.42
N HIS A 54 -8.80 15.26 8.12
CA HIS A 54 -8.93 16.33 7.14
C HIS A 54 -10.37 16.84 6.99
N GLU A 55 -11.34 15.93 6.94
CA GLU A 55 -12.75 16.31 6.86
C GLU A 55 -13.17 17.16 8.08
N GLU A 56 -12.64 16.85 9.26
CA GLU A 56 -12.81 17.64 10.48
C GLU A 56 -12.17 19.03 10.37
N MET A 57 -10.93 19.13 9.87
CA MET A 57 -10.25 20.42 9.64
C MET A 57 -11.07 21.33 8.71
N ILE A 58 -11.54 20.83 7.57
CA ILE A 58 -12.41 21.58 6.65
C ILE A 58 -13.69 22.05 7.35
N ALA A 59 -14.28 21.22 8.21
CA ALA A 59 -15.48 21.59 8.94
C ALA A 59 -15.22 22.73 9.94
N MET A 60 -14.09 22.72 10.65
CA MET A 60 -13.72 23.79 11.59
C MET A 60 -13.53 25.13 10.89
N HIS A 61 -12.87 25.16 9.72
CA HIS A 61 -12.64 26.40 8.96
C HIS A 61 -13.91 27.09 8.49
N LYS A 62 -15.01 26.35 8.29
CA LYS A 62 -16.30 26.96 7.91
C LYS A 62 -16.92 27.82 9.00
N GLU A 63 -16.49 27.64 10.25
CA GLU A 63 -17.04 28.33 11.43
C GLU A 63 -16.23 29.58 11.82
N VAL A 64 -15.08 29.84 11.18
CA VAL A 64 -14.19 30.98 11.48
C VAL A 64 -14.46 32.16 10.54
N GLU A 65 -14.36 33.39 11.05
CA GLU A 65 -14.52 34.61 10.24
C GLU A 65 -13.32 34.77 9.29
N ASN A 66 -13.56 34.40 8.03
CA ASN A 66 -12.53 34.22 7.01
C ASN A 66 -11.83 35.52 6.59
N ASP A 67 -10.57 35.69 6.98
CA ASP A 67 -9.68 36.62 6.30
C ASP A 67 -9.11 35.99 5.00
N THR A 68 -8.59 36.84 4.10
CA THR A 68 -8.08 36.39 2.80
C THR A 68 -6.86 35.46 2.88
N LEU A 69 -6.14 35.45 4.00
CA LEU A 69 -4.96 34.61 4.22
C LEU A 69 -5.37 33.18 4.57
N HIS A 70 -6.37 33.02 5.44
CA HIS A 70 -6.92 31.72 5.83
C HIS A 70 -7.44 30.94 4.63
N ILE A 71 -8.28 31.57 3.80
CA ILE A 71 -8.81 30.97 2.56
C ILE A 71 -7.67 30.50 1.64
N ALA A 72 -6.57 31.27 1.57
CA ALA A 72 -5.45 30.91 0.71
C ALA A 72 -4.71 29.68 1.22
N ILE A 73 -4.52 29.55 2.55
CA ILE A 73 -3.86 28.41 3.17
C ILE A 73 -4.76 27.17 3.11
N GLU A 74 -6.05 27.30 3.44
CA GLU A 74 -7.03 26.20 3.35
C GLU A 74 -7.07 25.61 1.93
N LYS A 75 -7.01 26.46 0.91
CA LYS A 75 -6.95 26.01 -0.49
C LYS A 75 -5.66 25.25 -0.80
N GLN A 76 -4.53 25.63 -0.22
CA GLN A 76 -3.26 24.91 -0.38
C GLN A 76 -3.31 23.55 0.32
N HIS A 77 -3.79 23.50 1.56
CA HIS A 77 -3.98 22.27 2.31
C HIS A 77 -4.94 21.33 1.57
N SER A 78 -6.09 21.83 1.13
CA SER A 78 -7.06 21.05 0.33
C SER A 78 -6.44 20.48 -0.95
N ALA A 79 -5.59 21.24 -1.64
CA ALA A 79 -4.92 20.73 -2.85
C ALA A 79 -3.90 19.63 -2.52
N LEU A 80 -3.14 19.79 -1.44
CA LEU A 80 -2.19 18.79 -0.97
C LEU A 80 -2.90 17.50 -0.53
N LEU A 81 -4.05 17.63 0.12
CA LEU A 81 -4.82 16.50 0.63
C LEU A 81 -5.54 15.74 -0.50
N ASN A 82 -6.00 16.43 -1.55
CA ASN A 82 -6.45 15.75 -2.77
C ASN A 82 -5.33 14.93 -3.45
N ARG A 83 -4.09 15.42 -3.40
CA ARG A 83 -2.92 14.68 -3.90
C ARG A 83 -2.64 13.45 -3.03
N HIS A 84 -2.76 13.58 -1.71
CA HIS A 84 -2.65 12.46 -0.78
C HIS A 84 -3.71 11.39 -1.09
N GLN A 85 -4.98 11.78 -1.24
CA GLN A 85 -6.05 10.84 -1.60
C GLN A 85 -5.76 10.10 -2.91
N SER A 86 -5.28 10.81 -3.94
CA SER A 86 -4.92 10.18 -5.22
C SER A 86 -3.78 9.16 -5.08
N LEU A 87 -2.84 9.39 -4.15
CA LEU A 87 -1.75 8.47 -3.86
C LEU A 87 -2.25 7.24 -3.09
N ILE A 88 -3.15 7.45 -2.12
CA ILE A 88 -3.82 6.38 -1.37
C ILE A 88 -4.57 5.46 -2.33
N ASP A 89 -5.38 6.01 -3.25
CA ASP A 89 -6.12 5.23 -4.24
C ASP A 89 -5.19 4.42 -5.14
N ALA A 90 -4.04 4.99 -5.52
CA ALA A 90 -3.03 4.29 -6.32
C ALA A 90 -2.35 3.16 -5.55
N HIS A 91 -2.16 3.31 -4.24
CA HIS A 91 -1.67 2.24 -3.37
C HIS A 91 -2.70 1.12 -3.27
N THR A 92 -3.98 1.42 -3.00
CA THR A 92 -5.05 0.41 -2.96
C THR A 92 -5.12 -0.42 -4.25
N ALA A 93 -5.08 0.23 -5.43
CA ALA A 93 -5.08 -0.48 -6.72
C ALA A 93 -3.84 -1.38 -6.92
N LEU A 94 -2.70 -1.00 -6.34
CA LEU A 94 -1.48 -1.81 -6.36
C LEU A 94 -1.63 -3.07 -5.48
N LEU A 95 -2.33 -2.97 -4.34
CA LEU A 95 -2.64 -4.11 -3.47
C LEU A 95 -3.52 -5.13 -4.18
N GLU A 96 -4.60 -4.68 -4.82
CA GLU A 96 -5.48 -5.55 -5.60
C GLU A 96 -4.72 -6.31 -6.71
N LYS A 97 -3.72 -5.65 -7.33
CA LYS A 97 -2.84 -6.29 -8.32
C LYS A 97 -1.96 -7.36 -7.68
N HIS A 98 -1.43 -7.14 -6.47
CA HIS A 98 -0.59 -8.11 -5.75
C HIS A 98 -1.41 -9.34 -5.35
N GLU A 99 -2.63 -9.14 -4.81
CA GLU A 99 -3.56 -10.24 -4.49
C GLU A 99 -3.89 -11.10 -5.72
N ALA A 100 -4.17 -10.47 -6.86
CA ALA A 100 -4.44 -11.18 -8.11
C ALA A 100 -3.22 -11.99 -8.61
N LEU A 101 -2.01 -11.49 -8.36
CA LEU A 101 -0.77 -12.16 -8.72
C LEU A 101 -0.54 -13.40 -7.86
N GLU A 102 -0.82 -13.31 -6.56
CA GLU A 102 -0.76 -14.44 -5.64
C GLU A 102 -1.77 -15.54 -6.02
N ALA A 103 -3.01 -15.16 -6.31
CA ALA A 103 -4.03 -16.10 -6.79
C ALA A 103 -3.58 -16.84 -8.07
N LYS A 104 -2.88 -16.14 -8.98
CA LYS A 104 -2.26 -16.75 -10.16
C LYS A 104 -1.13 -17.71 -9.77
N HIS A 105 -0.27 -17.37 -8.81
CA HIS A 105 0.81 -18.27 -8.37
C HIS A 105 0.27 -19.58 -7.79
N LEU A 106 -0.81 -19.52 -7.01
CA LEU A 106 -1.47 -20.69 -6.43
C LEU A 106 -2.03 -21.66 -7.48
N SER A 107 -2.32 -21.18 -8.70
CA SER A 107 -2.77 -22.04 -9.80
C SER A 107 -1.68 -22.99 -10.33
N GLY A 108 -0.40 -22.73 -10.01
CA GLY A 108 0.74 -23.53 -10.44
C GLY A 108 1.14 -23.36 -11.92
N ASP A 109 0.41 -22.53 -12.69
CA ASP A 109 0.72 -22.24 -14.11
C ASP A 109 1.75 -21.09 -14.24
N ILE A 110 2.87 -21.22 -13.52
CA ILE A 110 3.98 -20.28 -13.55
C ILE A 110 5.30 -21.01 -13.28
N THR A 111 6.41 -20.53 -13.85
CA THR A 111 7.74 -21.06 -13.51
C THR A 111 8.26 -20.44 -12.22
N ILE A 112 9.13 -21.17 -11.49
CA ILE A 112 9.79 -20.63 -10.29
C ILE A 112 10.56 -19.34 -10.59
N GLU A 113 11.20 -19.24 -11.76
CA GLU A 113 11.98 -18.05 -12.11
C GLU A 113 11.08 -16.84 -12.41
N ALA A 114 9.97 -17.03 -13.14
CA ALA A 114 9.00 -15.95 -13.36
C ALA A 114 8.36 -15.49 -12.04
N MET A 115 8.05 -16.42 -11.14
CA MET A 115 7.52 -16.12 -9.82
C MET A 115 8.50 -15.30 -8.98
N LYS A 116 9.79 -15.65 -8.95
CA LYS A 116 10.82 -14.87 -8.24
C LYS A 116 10.95 -13.45 -8.79
N GLU A 117 10.91 -13.29 -10.11
CA GLU A 117 10.96 -11.97 -10.75
C GLU A 117 9.74 -11.12 -10.38
N GLU A 118 8.55 -11.73 -10.43
CA GLU A 118 7.30 -11.10 -10.01
C GLU A 118 7.35 -10.68 -8.53
N HIS A 119 7.84 -11.53 -7.61
CA HIS A 119 8.02 -11.18 -6.20
C HIS A 119 9.07 -10.08 -5.99
N ALA A 120 10.18 -10.09 -6.72
CA ALA A 120 11.17 -9.01 -6.64
C ALA A 120 10.57 -7.67 -7.07
N SER A 121 9.71 -7.67 -8.10
CA SER A 121 8.95 -6.48 -8.50
C SER A 121 7.99 -6.02 -7.40
N MET A 122 7.24 -6.94 -6.78
CA MET A 122 6.31 -6.60 -5.68
C MET A 122 7.06 -6.02 -4.48
N GLN A 123 8.23 -6.57 -4.14
CA GLN A 123 9.06 -6.05 -3.05
C GLN A 123 9.53 -4.62 -3.36
N ALA A 124 9.99 -4.35 -4.58
CA ALA A 124 10.41 -3.00 -4.97
C ALA A 124 9.23 -2.00 -4.96
N GLU A 125 8.04 -2.44 -5.37
CA GLU A 125 6.80 -1.67 -5.30
C GLU A 125 6.41 -1.37 -3.84
N HIS A 126 6.51 -2.34 -2.94
CA HIS A 126 6.27 -2.16 -1.50
C HIS A 126 7.29 -1.21 -0.85
N GLU A 127 8.59 -1.35 -1.14
CA GLU A 127 9.61 -0.42 -0.62
C GLU A 127 9.40 1.02 -1.08
N LYS A 128 8.84 1.20 -2.29
CA LYS A 128 8.44 2.51 -2.79
C LYS A 128 7.20 3.02 -2.05
N MET A 129 6.19 2.16 -1.88
CA MET A 129 4.96 2.49 -1.14
C MET A 129 5.27 2.93 0.29
N GLU A 130 6.12 2.21 1.00
CA GLU A 130 6.52 2.53 2.37
C GLU A 130 7.16 3.93 2.44
N LYS A 131 8.07 4.26 1.52
CA LYS A 131 8.68 5.61 1.46
C LYS A 131 7.63 6.69 1.19
N GLU A 132 6.71 6.42 0.27
CA GLU A 132 5.61 7.33 -0.06
C GLU A 132 4.67 7.55 1.14
N HIS A 133 4.35 6.48 1.88
CA HIS A 133 3.56 6.53 3.11
C HIS A 133 4.25 7.36 4.20
N GLN A 134 5.55 7.15 4.44
CA GLN A 134 6.30 7.96 5.41
C GLN A 134 6.35 9.46 5.04
N ILE A 135 6.45 9.78 3.75
CA ILE A 135 6.39 11.16 3.27
C ILE A 135 4.99 11.74 3.52
N LEU A 136 3.93 11.01 3.16
CA LEU A 136 2.55 11.44 3.33
C LEU A 136 2.25 11.72 4.81
N LYS A 137 2.65 10.82 5.71
CA LYS A 137 2.53 10.99 7.16
C LYS A 137 3.23 12.26 7.65
N SER A 138 4.47 12.50 7.22
CA SER A 138 5.20 13.71 7.59
C SER A 138 4.57 14.99 7.05
N GLU A 139 3.99 14.96 5.85
CA GLU A 139 3.26 16.10 5.29
C GLU A 139 1.95 16.34 6.04
N HIS A 140 1.21 15.29 6.36
CA HIS A 140 -0.01 15.36 7.15
C HIS A 140 0.24 15.98 8.53
N ASP A 141 1.26 15.53 9.25
CA ASP A 141 1.62 16.07 10.57
C ASP A 141 1.93 17.57 10.52
N LYS A 142 2.58 18.04 9.44
CA LYS A 142 2.87 19.47 9.25
C LYS A 142 1.60 20.27 9.01
N ILE A 143 0.71 19.77 8.15
CA ILE A 143 -0.57 20.41 7.88
C ILE A 143 -1.38 20.54 9.16
N ALA A 144 -1.48 19.46 9.95
CA ALA A 144 -2.23 19.46 11.20
C ALA A 144 -1.66 20.44 12.24
N GLU A 145 -0.33 20.60 12.33
CA GLU A 145 0.27 21.58 13.24
C GLU A 145 0.11 23.02 12.73
N GLU A 146 0.26 23.27 11.42
CA GLU A 146 0.01 24.57 10.82
C GLU A 146 -1.44 25.01 11.03
N ASP A 147 -2.38 24.09 10.84
CA ASP A 147 -3.81 24.29 11.03
C ASP A 147 -4.16 24.64 12.48
N LYS A 148 -3.63 23.86 13.42
CA LYS A 148 -3.81 24.12 14.85
C LYS A 148 -3.27 25.49 15.25
N LYS A 149 -2.10 25.89 14.72
CA LYS A 149 -1.52 27.21 15.01
C LYS A 149 -2.41 28.33 14.49
N MET A 150 -2.95 28.16 13.27
CA MET A 150 -3.88 29.10 12.66
C MET A 150 -5.14 29.28 13.52
N MET A 151 -5.78 28.18 13.92
CA MET A 151 -6.97 28.23 14.80
C MET A 151 -6.69 28.86 16.16
N MET A 152 -5.49 28.69 16.73
CA MET A 152 -5.10 29.36 17.98
C MET A 152 -4.91 30.88 17.81
N GLU A 153 -4.41 31.32 16.66
CA GLU A 153 -4.26 32.75 16.36
C GLU A 153 -5.63 33.45 16.31
N ASP A 154 -6.65 32.81 15.74
CA ASP A 154 -8.03 33.34 15.69
C ASP A 154 -8.68 33.43 17.07
N VAL A 155 -8.49 32.42 17.92
CA VAL A 155 -8.98 32.45 19.32
C VAL A 155 -8.32 33.59 20.10
N ASN A 156 -7.03 33.84 19.87
CA ASN A 156 -6.30 34.93 20.53
C ASN A 156 -6.64 36.32 19.95
N ALA A 157 -7.00 36.41 18.68
CA ALA A 157 -7.45 37.65 18.05
C ALA A 157 -8.85 38.05 18.56
N THR A 158 -9.78 37.10 18.62
CA THR A 158 -11.16 37.32 19.10
C THR A 158 -11.27 37.57 20.61
N SER A 159 -10.28 37.16 21.41
CA SER A 159 -10.27 37.38 22.87
C SER A 159 -9.58 38.67 23.32
N ASN A 160 -8.96 39.42 22.39
CA ASN A 160 -8.33 40.71 22.64
C ASN A 160 -9.17 41.91 22.15
N GLU A 161 -10.38 41.68 21.65
CA GLU A 161 -11.43 42.69 21.41
C GLU A 161 -12.44 42.75 22.57
#